data_AF-A0A7W0TI57-F1
#
_entry.id   AF-A0A7W0TI57-F1
#
_cell.length_a   1.000
_cell.length_b   1.000
_cell.length_c   1.000
_cell.angle_alpha   90.00
_cell.angle_beta   90.00
_cell.angle_gamma   90.00
#
_symmetry.space_group_name_H-M   'P 1'
#
loop_
_entity.id
_entity.type
_entity.pdbx_description
1 polymer ?
#
loop_
_entity_poly.entity_id
_entity_poly.type
_entity_poly.pdbx_seq_one_letter_code
_entity_poly.pdbx_strand_id
1 'polypeptide(L)'
;SEAELQGLARELSPATRDFARLTDKAIELLPQTDLASKCASRVVLPPGDVVVRDEFQTGRENYKDFFYAMVGLAGEGQNFDGNGSYVRFQTGGGSQQISLGQGSAGAPPQFGGLPTPPLGNRPFYPGKLPPYRPGQPCFKQQPPDLNGPAAARVPPSQGAPTAP
;
A
#
# COMPACT_ATOMS: atom_id res chain seq x y z
N SER A 1 54.21 7.58 -37.08
CA SER A 1 53.01 6.97 -36.45
C SER A 1 52.05 8.01 -35.86
N GLU A 2 52.04 9.27 -36.32
CA GLU A 2 51.08 10.31 -35.88
C GLU A 2 49.66 10.12 -36.45
N ALA A 3 49.53 9.64 -37.68
CA ALA A 3 48.23 9.45 -38.33
C ALA A 3 47.35 8.40 -37.62
N GLU A 4 47.96 7.30 -37.15
CA GLU A 4 47.28 6.23 -36.42
C GLU A 4 46.83 6.69 -35.01
N LEU A 5 47.68 7.43 -34.29
CA LEU A 5 47.38 7.92 -32.94
C LEU A 5 46.36 9.07 -32.95
N GLN A 6 46.41 9.99 -33.92
CA GLN A 6 45.41 11.05 -34.06
C GLN A 6 44.04 10.51 -34.52
N GLY A 7 44.03 9.45 -35.34
CA GLY A 7 42.80 8.75 -35.74
C GLY A 7 42.08 8.16 -34.53
N LEU A 8 42.80 7.37 -33.72
CA LEU A 8 42.26 6.76 -32.50
C LEU A 8 41.80 7.81 -31.48
N ALA A 9 42.55 8.90 -31.29
CA ALA A 9 42.15 9.99 -30.40
C ALA A 9 40.88 10.72 -30.88
N ARG A 10 40.70 10.89 -32.19
CA ARG A 10 39.46 11.45 -32.76
C ARG A 10 38.26 10.54 -32.54
N GLU A 11 38.45 9.23 -32.61
CA GLU A 11 37.37 8.24 -32.39
C GLU A 11 37.00 8.08 -30.91
N LEU A 12 37.98 8.11 -30.00
CA LEU A 12 37.75 7.96 -28.55
C LEU A 12 37.33 9.25 -27.84
N SER A 13 37.62 10.42 -28.43
CA SER A 13 37.28 11.73 -27.83
C SER A 13 35.77 11.88 -27.53
N PRO A 14 34.84 11.54 -28.46
CA PRO A 14 33.41 11.56 -28.17
C PRO A 14 33.01 10.65 -27.01
N ALA A 15 33.47 9.39 -27.01
CA ALA A 15 33.17 8.43 -25.95
C ALA A 15 33.68 8.90 -24.57
N THR A 16 34.87 9.51 -24.52
CA THR A 16 35.41 10.08 -23.28
C THR A 16 34.59 11.26 -22.78
N ARG A 17 34.14 12.14 -23.69
CA ARG A 17 33.26 13.28 -23.35
C ARG A 17 31.89 12.83 -22.86
N ASP A 18 31.31 11.82 -23.49
CA ASP A 18 30.00 11.28 -23.09
C ASP A 18 30.10 10.52 -21.77
N PHE A 19 31.20 9.79 -21.53
CA PHE A 19 31.47 9.19 -20.22
C PHE A 19 31.64 10.24 -19.12
N ALA A 20 32.32 11.36 -19.39
CA ALA A 20 32.44 12.45 -18.43
C ALA A 20 31.08 13.07 -18.10
N ARG A 21 30.21 13.29 -19.10
CA ARG A 21 28.83 13.75 -18.91
C ARG A 21 27.98 12.75 -18.12
N LEU A 22 28.11 11.46 -18.40
CA LEU A 22 27.42 10.41 -17.65
C LEU A 22 27.87 10.40 -16.20
N THR A 23 29.17 10.51 -15.95
CA THR A 23 29.73 10.56 -14.59
C THR A 23 29.21 11.78 -13.83
N ASP A 24 29.20 12.96 -14.47
CA ASP A 24 28.63 14.19 -13.91
C ASP A 24 27.14 14.01 -13.54
N LYS A 25 26.34 13.42 -14.45
CA LYS A 25 24.92 13.12 -14.20
C LYS A 25 24.71 12.04 -13.13
N ALA A 26 25.61 11.08 -13.01
CA ALA A 26 25.53 10.04 -12.00
C ALA A 26 25.66 10.60 -10.58
N ILE A 27 26.42 11.68 -10.38
CA ILE A 27 26.55 12.36 -9.09
C ILE A 27 25.20 12.91 -8.59
N GLU A 28 24.33 13.35 -9.51
CA GLU A 28 22.98 13.82 -9.19
C GLU A 28 21.98 12.67 -9.02
N LEU A 29 22.06 11.63 -9.86
CA LEU A 29 21.10 10.52 -9.90
C LEU A 29 21.28 9.53 -8.74
N LEU A 30 22.52 9.12 -8.45
CA LEU A 30 22.80 8.05 -7.48
C LEU A 30 22.26 8.37 -6.06
N PRO A 31 22.36 9.62 -5.55
CA PRO A 31 21.71 9.97 -4.29
C PRO A 31 20.19 9.80 -4.30
N GLN A 32 19.51 10.09 -5.42
CA GLN A 32 18.06 9.90 -5.54
C GLN A 32 17.71 8.41 -5.57
N THR A 33 18.50 7.60 -6.29
CA THR A 33 18.35 6.14 -6.27
C THR A 33 18.54 5.58 -4.87
N ASP A 34 19.54 6.04 -4.12
CA ASP A 34 19.76 5.64 -2.73
C ASP A 34 18.56 5.99 -1.82
N LEU A 35 17.99 7.19 -1.97
CA LEU A 35 16.78 7.59 -1.24
C LEU A 35 15.59 6.66 -1.55
N ALA A 36 15.38 6.34 -2.82
CA ALA A 36 14.32 5.44 -3.27
C ALA A 36 14.54 4.01 -2.76
N SER A 37 15.76 3.47 -2.87
CA SER A 37 16.13 2.14 -2.38
C SER A 37 15.97 2.02 -0.86
N LYS A 38 16.36 3.05 -0.10
CA LYS A 38 16.14 3.09 1.36
C LYS A 38 14.67 3.15 1.72
N CYS A 39 13.87 3.92 0.99
CA CYS A 39 12.42 3.96 1.20
C CYS A 39 11.79 2.59 0.95
N ALA A 40 12.10 1.95 -0.18
CA ALA A 40 11.58 0.64 -0.52
C ALA A 40 11.96 -0.41 0.54
N SER A 41 13.26 -0.55 0.83
CA SER A 41 13.77 -1.59 1.73
C SER A 41 13.42 -1.39 3.21
N ARG A 42 13.27 -0.15 3.68
CA ARG A 42 13.06 0.12 5.11
C ARG A 42 11.63 0.44 5.49
N VAL A 43 10.80 0.86 4.54
CA VAL A 43 9.46 1.39 4.84
C VAL A 43 8.36 0.71 4.02
N VAL A 44 8.55 0.52 2.71
CA VAL A 44 7.49 -0.01 1.84
C VAL A 44 7.39 -1.53 1.90
N LEU A 45 8.51 -2.24 1.79
CA LEU A 45 8.52 -3.70 1.73
C LEU A 45 8.25 -4.37 3.10
N PRO A 46 8.86 -3.92 4.22
CA PRO A 46 8.73 -4.65 5.49
C PRO A 46 7.30 -4.87 5.99
N PRO A 47 6.36 -3.91 5.90
CA PRO A 47 4.96 -4.15 6.28
C PRO A 47 4.26 -5.24 5.45
N GLY A 48 4.71 -5.48 4.22
CA GLY A 48 4.18 -6.55 3.37
C GLY A 48 4.55 -7.94 3.87
N ASP A 49 5.71 -8.07 4.52
CA ASP A 49 6.25 -9.35 5.03
C ASP A 49 5.69 -9.73 6.41
N VAL A 50 4.94 -8.82 7.05
CA VAL A 50 4.31 -9.07 8.35
C VAL A 50 3.09 -9.97 8.19
N VAL A 51 2.99 -11.01 9.02
CA VAL A 51 1.77 -11.81 9.17
C VAL A 51 0.79 -11.03 10.05
N VAL A 52 -0.40 -10.74 9.52
CA VAL A 52 -1.48 -10.05 10.27
C VAL A 52 -2.13 -11.03 11.23
N ARG A 53 -2.27 -10.63 12.50
CA ARG A 53 -2.82 -11.46 13.58
C ARG A 53 -4.25 -11.07 13.88
N ASP A 54 -5.18 -11.60 13.09
CA ASP A 54 -6.63 -11.46 13.29
C ASP A 54 -7.38 -12.80 13.22
N GLU A 55 -8.72 -12.76 13.32
CA GLU A 55 -9.59 -13.94 13.16
C GLU A 55 -9.60 -14.52 11.73
N PHE A 56 -9.12 -13.77 10.74
CA PHE A 56 -9.08 -14.16 9.34
C PHE A 56 -7.67 -14.50 8.87
N GLN A 57 -6.71 -14.60 9.79
CA GLN A 57 -5.30 -14.80 9.48
C GLN A 57 -5.09 -16.06 8.66
N THR A 58 -4.31 -15.93 7.58
CA THR A 58 -3.90 -17.07 6.72
C THR A 58 -2.60 -17.70 7.21
N GLY A 59 -1.94 -17.09 8.21
CA GLY A 59 -0.59 -17.46 8.65
C GLY A 59 0.50 -17.13 7.63
N ARG A 60 0.17 -16.33 6.61
CA ARG A 60 1.07 -15.90 5.54
C ARG A 60 1.32 -14.40 5.61
N GLU A 61 2.37 -13.97 4.91
CA GLU A 61 2.78 -12.59 4.76
C GLU A 61 1.65 -11.79 4.09
N ASN A 62 1.35 -10.61 4.63
CA ASN A 62 0.24 -9.75 4.22
C ASN A 62 0.17 -9.49 2.70
N TYR A 63 1.32 -9.34 2.03
CA TYR A 63 1.34 -9.11 0.58
C TYR A 63 0.70 -10.26 -0.23
N LYS A 64 0.67 -11.49 0.32
CA LYS A 64 0.06 -12.66 -0.33
C LYS A 64 -1.47 -12.61 -0.25
N ASP A 65 -2.01 -12.07 0.84
CA ASP A 65 -3.46 -11.94 1.02
C ASP A 65 -4.09 -11.04 -0.06
N PHE A 66 -3.36 -10.00 -0.52
CA PHE A 66 -3.77 -9.21 -1.68
C PHE A 66 -3.96 -10.08 -2.94
N PHE A 67 -3.00 -10.96 -3.25
CA PHE A 67 -3.11 -11.82 -4.42
C PHE A 67 -4.18 -12.91 -4.26
N TYR A 68 -4.43 -13.39 -3.04
CA TYR A 68 -5.58 -14.27 -2.77
C TYR A 68 -6.92 -13.56 -3.05
N ALA A 69 -7.04 -12.29 -2.67
CA ALA A 69 -8.23 -11.49 -3.00
C ALA A 69 -8.39 -11.30 -4.52
N MET A 70 -7.28 -11.09 -5.25
CA MET A 70 -7.31 -10.98 -6.71
C MET A 70 -7.83 -12.25 -7.41
N VAL A 71 -7.56 -13.44 -6.87
CA VAL A 71 -8.14 -14.69 -7.37
C VAL A 71 -9.65 -14.71 -7.17
N GLY A 72 -10.14 -14.24 -6.02
CA GLY A 72 -11.57 -14.10 -5.76
C GLY A 72 -12.24 -13.14 -6.74
N LEU A 73 -11.64 -11.97 -6.96
CA LEU A 73 -12.12 -10.96 -7.92
C LEU A 73 -12.13 -11.50 -9.37
N ALA A 74 -11.09 -12.25 -9.75
CA ALA A 74 -11.06 -12.89 -11.06
C ALA A 74 -12.18 -13.94 -11.21
N GLY A 75 -12.55 -14.64 -10.13
CA GLY A 75 -13.70 -15.55 -10.08
C GLY A 75 -15.04 -14.83 -10.25
N GLU A 76 -15.20 -13.65 -9.63
CA GLU A 76 -16.40 -12.81 -9.75
C GLU A 76 -16.68 -12.43 -11.22
N GLY A 77 -15.62 -12.10 -11.97
CA GLY A 77 -15.68 -11.70 -13.37
C GLY A 77 -15.93 -12.82 -14.39
N GLN A 78 -16.00 -14.09 -13.99
CA GLN A 78 -16.21 -15.22 -14.93
C GLN A 78 -17.66 -15.33 -15.43
N ASN A 79 -18.58 -14.60 -14.83
CA ASN A 79 -19.99 -14.66 -15.16
C ASN A 79 -20.26 -13.78 -16.39
N PHE A 80 -20.47 -14.43 -17.54
CA PHE A 80 -20.85 -13.79 -18.80
C PHE A 80 -22.04 -14.54 -19.41
N ASP A 81 -23.02 -13.79 -19.92
CA ASP A 81 -24.10 -14.32 -20.76
C ASP A 81 -24.21 -13.51 -22.06
N GLY A 82 -25.21 -13.83 -22.90
CA GLY A 82 -25.43 -13.12 -24.17
C GLY A 82 -25.65 -11.61 -24.06
N ASN A 83 -25.88 -11.08 -22.85
CA ASN A 83 -26.06 -9.65 -22.57
C ASN A 83 -24.81 -8.99 -21.95
N GLY A 84 -23.74 -9.74 -21.70
CA GLY A 84 -22.46 -9.23 -21.19
C GLY A 84 -22.01 -9.86 -19.87
N SER A 85 -20.99 -9.26 -19.24
CA SER A 85 -20.53 -9.65 -17.91
C SER A 85 -21.55 -9.24 -16.85
N TYR A 86 -21.87 -10.13 -15.92
CA TYR A 86 -22.72 -9.81 -14.77
C TYR A 86 -22.05 -10.29 -13.48
N VAL A 87 -22.41 -9.69 -12.34
CA VAL A 87 -21.98 -10.16 -11.02
C VAL A 87 -23.22 -10.47 -10.18
N ARG A 88 -23.19 -11.58 -9.44
CA ARG A 88 -24.23 -11.92 -8.48
C ARG A 88 -23.78 -11.53 -7.08
N PHE A 89 -24.21 -10.35 -6.63
CA PHE A 89 -24.06 -9.96 -5.24
C PHE A 89 -25.18 -10.57 -4.41
N GLN A 90 -24.86 -11.50 -3.51
CA GLN A 90 -25.75 -11.87 -2.43
C GLN A 90 -25.42 -10.99 -1.22
N THR A 91 -26.06 -9.82 -1.14
CA THR A 91 -26.00 -8.99 0.06
C THR A 91 -26.80 -9.68 1.16
N GLY A 92 -26.15 -10.60 1.89
CA GLY A 92 -26.76 -11.30 3.02
C GLY A 92 -27.36 -10.29 4.01
N GLY A 93 -28.69 -10.24 4.08
CA GLY A 93 -29.43 -9.43 5.05
C GLY A 93 -29.69 -10.21 6.33
N GLY A 94 -29.80 -9.51 7.45
CA GLY A 94 -30.15 -10.12 8.73
C GLY A 94 -30.80 -9.16 9.71
N SER A 95 -31.19 -9.68 10.88
CA SER A 95 -31.99 -8.97 11.88
C SER A 95 -31.22 -7.88 12.63
N GLN A 96 -29.90 -7.84 12.50
CA GLN A 96 -29.06 -6.87 13.20
C GLN A 96 -28.92 -5.60 12.36
N GLN A 97 -29.70 -4.58 12.71
CA GLN A 97 -29.58 -3.27 12.06
C GLN A 97 -28.32 -2.56 12.54
N ILE A 98 -27.46 -2.18 11.61
CA ILE A 98 -26.25 -1.40 11.88
C ILE A 98 -26.26 -0.09 11.12
N SER A 99 -25.59 0.92 11.69
CA SER A 99 -25.23 2.14 10.98
C SER A 99 -23.71 2.18 10.79
N LEU A 100 -23.28 2.51 9.59
CA LEU A 100 -21.86 2.74 9.26
C LEU A 100 -21.35 4.10 9.74
N GLY A 101 -22.21 4.89 10.41
CA GLY A 101 -21.88 6.25 10.83
C GLY A 101 -21.70 7.19 9.65
N GLN A 102 -21.28 8.42 9.94
CA GLN A 102 -21.05 9.42 8.89
C GLN A 102 -19.75 9.13 8.13
N GLY A 103 -19.82 9.10 6.80
CA GLY A 103 -18.65 8.78 5.98
C GLY A 103 -17.56 9.86 6.05
N SER A 104 -16.31 9.45 5.85
CA SER A 104 -15.13 10.34 5.91
C SER A 104 -15.10 11.47 4.86
N ALA A 105 -16.05 11.49 3.92
CA ALA A 105 -16.23 12.50 2.89
C ALA A 105 -17.59 13.23 2.97
N GLY A 106 -18.22 13.25 4.16
CA GLY A 106 -19.53 13.90 4.36
C GLY A 106 -20.72 13.12 3.80
N ALA A 107 -20.50 11.87 3.39
CA ALA A 107 -21.57 10.98 2.95
C ALA A 107 -22.56 10.74 4.12
N PRO A 108 -23.88 10.72 3.82
CA PRO A 108 -24.89 10.47 4.83
C PRO A 108 -24.70 9.07 5.44
N PRO A 109 -25.15 8.88 6.70
CA PRO A 109 -25.01 7.59 7.36
C PRO A 109 -25.70 6.50 6.56
N GLN A 110 -24.95 5.43 6.30
CA GLN A 110 -25.45 4.25 5.61
C GLN A 110 -25.93 3.23 6.63
N PHE A 111 -27.03 2.55 6.31
CA PHE A 111 -27.64 1.55 7.17
C PHE A 111 -27.68 0.20 6.45
N GLY A 112 -27.49 -0.88 7.20
CA GLY A 112 -27.52 -2.24 6.68
C GLY A 112 -27.97 -3.25 7.73
N GLY A 113 -28.36 -4.44 7.27
CA GLY A 113 -28.74 -5.55 8.13
C GLY A 113 -27.69 -6.66 8.08
N LEU A 114 -27.18 -7.08 9.24
CA LEU A 114 -26.23 -8.20 9.36
C LEU A 114 -26.93 -9.45 9.93
N PRO A 115 -26.52 -10.66 9.51
CA PRO A 115 -27.03 -11.92 10.07
C PRO A 115 -26.55 -12.18 11.51
N THR A 116 -25.44 -11.56 11.92
CA THR A 116 -24.85 -11.69 13.26
C THR A 116 -24.44 -10.33 13.83
N PRO A 117 -24.40 -10.16 15.17
CA PRO A 117 -23.94 -8.92 15.77
C PRO A 117 -22.48 -8.61 15.39
N PRO A 118 -22.14 -7.35 15.08
CA PRO A 118 -20.76 -6.97 14.78
C PRO A 118 -19.87 -7.18 16.00
N LEU A 119 -18.71 -7.80 15.80
CA LEU A 119 -17.75 -8.08 16.88
C LEU A 119 -16.92 -6.84 17.26
N GLY A 120 -16.83 -5.87 16.37
CA GLY A 120 -16.00 -4.67 16.52
C GLY A 120 -15.35 -4.24 15.22
N ASN A 121 -14.62 -3.12 15.25
CA ASN A 121 -13.83 -2.64 14.12
C ASN A 121 -12.32 -2.80 14.39
N ARG A 122 -11.59 -3.03 13.30
CA ARG A 122 -10.13 -3.02 13.24
C ARG A 122 -9.68 -2.63 11.83
N PRO A 123 -8.59 -1.86 11.69
CA PRO A 123 -7.97 -1.06 12.75
C PRO A 123 -8.96 -0.02 13.31
N PHE A 124 -8.75 0.43 14.56
CA PHE A 124 -9.59 1.48 15.12
C PHE A 124 -9.30 2.82 14.43
N TYR A 125 -10.33 3.64 14.21
CA TYR A 125 -10.13 4.98 13.64
C TYR A 125 -9.62 5.94 14.73
N PRO A 126 -8.42 6.53 14.57
CA PRO A 126 -7.82 7.38 15.62
C PRO A 126 -8.44 8.77 15.76
N GLY A 127 -9.54 9.07 15.06
CA GLY A 127 -10.23 10.37 15.13
C GLY A 127 -9.52 11.51 14.40
N LYS A 128 -8.28 11.29 13.92
CA LYS A 128 -7.48 12.27 13.19
C LYS A 128 -6.67 11.58 12.10
N LEU A 129 -6.55 12.23 10.94
CA LEU A 129 -5.65 11.78 9.90
C LEU A 129 -4.18 11.92 10.36
N PRO A 130 -3.31 10.94 10.07
CA PRO A 130 -1.88 11.10 10.28
C PRO A 130 -1.34 12.31 9.50
N PRO A 131 -0.35 13.05 10.05
CA PRO A 131 0.20 14.22 9.38
C PRO A 131 0.95 13.83 8.11
N TYR A 132 0.55 14.41 6.97
CA TYR A 132 1.23 14.23 5.69
C TYR A 132 2.50 15.10 5.61
N ARG A 133 3.67 14.48 5.41
CA ARG A 133 4.98 15.15 5.41
C ARG A 133 5.76 14.86 4.11
N PRO A 134 5.41 15.51 2.98
CA PRO A 134 6.04 15.22 1.68
C PRO A 134 7.50 15.69 1.59
N GLY A 135 7.91 16.69 2.38
CA GLY A 135 9.27 17.22 2.37
C GLY A 135 10.30 16.43 3.17
N GLN A 136 9.90 15.33 3.83
CA GLN A 136 10.81 14.51 4.63
C GLN A 136 11.18 13.22 3.88
N PRO A 137 12.46 12.78 3.94
CA PRO A 137 12.85 11.52 3.30
C PRO A 137 12.03 10.35 3.83
N CYS A 138 11.42 9.57 2.93
CA CYS A 138 10.55 8.44 3.25
C CYS A 138 11.19 7.46 4.25
N PHE A 139 12.47 7.11 4.07
CA PHE A 139 13.15 6.12 4.93
C PHE A 139 13.31 6.54 6.41
N LYS A 140 13.03 7.80 6.75
CA LYS A 140 12.99 8.30 8.14
C LYS A 140 11.60 8.17 8.78
N GLN A 141 10.59 7.85 7.99
CA GLN A 141 9.24 7.64 8.49
C GLN A 141 9.16 6.26 9.14
N GLN A 142 8.50 6.20 10.30
CA GLN A 142 8.32 4.94 11.01
C GLN A 142 7.29 4.09 10.26
N PRO A 143 7.61 2.82 9.92
CA PRO A 143 6.62 1.90 9.35
C PRO A 143 5.47 1.67 10.33
N PRO A 144 4.23 1.48 9.84
CA PRO A 144 3.10 1.15 10.71
C PRO A 144 3.28 -0.23 11.34
N ASP A 145 2.98 -0.35 12.63
CA ASP A 145 2.86 -1.65 13.29
C ASP A 145 1.47 -2.25 13.02
N LEU A 146 1.42 -3.21 12.09
CA LEU A 146 0.17 -3.85 11.66
C LEU A 146 -0.48 -4.72 12.74
N ASN A 147 0.26 -5.09 13.79
CA ASN A 147 -0.24 -5.89 14.91
C ASN A 147 -0.20 -5.12 16.24
N GLY A 148 0.02 -3.81 16.18
CA GLY A 148 0.12 -2.94 17.34
C GLY A 148 -1.24 -2.60 17.97
N PRO A 149 -1.26 -1.67 18.94
CA PRO A 149 -2.50 -1.25 19.61
C PRO A 149 -3.59 -0.76 18.66
N ALA A 150 -3.21 -0.18 17.51
CA ALA A 150 -4.15 0.25 16.46
C ALA A 150 -4.93 -0.90 15.81
N ALA A 151 -4.35 -2.10 15.79
CA ALA A 151 -4.96 -3.30 15.25
C ALA A 151 -5.84 -4.04 16.26
N ALA A 152 -5.85 -3.62 17.53
CA ALA A 152 -6.70 -4.20 18.54
C ALA A 152 -8.18 -4.03 18.17
N ARG A 153 -8.96 -5.10 18.34
CA ARG A 153 -10.41 -5.06 18.16
C ARG A 153 -11.00 -4.11 19.20
N VAL A 154 -11.69 -3.08 18.74
CA VAL A 154 -12.49 -2.20 19.58
C VAL A 154 -13.97 -2.57 19.45
N PRO A 155 -14.76 -2.51 20.54
CA PRO A 155 -16.20 -2.77 20.47
C PRO A 155 -16.89 -1.87 19.45
N PRO A 156 -17.98 -2.35 18.80
CA PRO A 156 -18.78 -1.51 17.92
C PRO A 156 -19.27 -0.29 18.70
N SER A 157 -18.84 0.91 18.29
CA SER A 157 -19.17 2.20 18.91
C SER A 157 -18.76 2.40 20.38
N GLN A 158 -17.45 2.54 20.62
CA GLN A 158 -16.93 3.58 21.53
C GLN A 158 -15.65 4.16 20.89
N GLY A 159 -15.50 5.48 20.91
CA GLY A 159 -14.27 6.16 20.46
C GLY A 159 -13.04 5.56 21.15
N ALA A 160 -11.87 5.69 20.50
CA ALA A 160 -10.61 5.08 20.91
C ALA A 160 -10.40 5.10 22.44
N PRO A 161 -9.99 3.99 23.08
CA PRO A 161 -9.49 4.07 24.44
C PRO A 161 -8.34 5.07 24.46
N THR A 162 -8.42 6.09 25.32
CA THR A 162 -7.30 6.99 25.55
C THR A 162 -6.13 6.15 26.04
N ALA A 163 -5.06 6.11 25.24
CA ALA A 163 -3.79 5.56 25.70
C ALA A 163 -3.33 6.35 26.95
N PRO A 164 -2.73 5.70 27.96
CA PRO A 164 -2.12 6.38 29.09
C PRO A 164 -0.95 7.29 28.67
#